data_AF-A0A831Y4Q5-F1
#
_entry.id   AF-A0A831Y4Q5-F1
#
_cell.length_a   1.000
_cell.length_b   1.000
_cell.length_c   1.000
_cell.angle_alpha   90.00
_cell.angle_beta   90.00
_cell.angle_gamma   90.00
#
_symmetry.space_group_name_H-M   'P 1'
#
loop_
_entity.id
_entity.type
_entity.pdbx_description
1 polymer ?
#
loop_
_entity_poly.entity_id
_entity_poly.type
_entity_poly.pdbx_seq_one_letter_code
_entity_poly.pdbx_strand_id
1 'polypeptide(L)'
;MAAVRPRPLDDAVQDGPHDGVLASLGRLAQLELELGLAETRRVLVTAAIAAGVAVVAAVLAIAAVVVLVAAAFAPLFDAAWQHLVIAGGGLFLLAAAALAWSAWRLTSLEWPRLTLQSLAENWRWLEAQMRSRLTLR
;
A
#
# COMPACT_ATOMS: atom_id res chain seq x y z
N MET A 1 -42.80 30.17 -39.28
CA MET A 1 -42.91 28.71 -39.54
C MET A 1 -41.94 28.37 -40.66
N ALA A 2 -40.75 27.86 -40.32
CA ALA A 2 -39.73 27.45 -41.30
C ALA A 2 -39.75 25.92 -41.41
N ALA A 3 -39.89 25.41 -42.63
CA ALA A 3 -39.95 23.98 -42.93
C ALA A 3 -38.58 23.32 -42.70
N VAL A 4 -38.53 22.33 -41.81
CA VAL A 4 -37.37 21.44 -41.62
C VAL A 4 -37.36 20.44 -42.77
N ARG A 5 -36.36 20.51 -43.65
CA ARG A 5 -36.09 19.46 -44.64
C ARG A 5 -35.26 18.35 -44.00
N PRO A 6 -35.60 17.06 -44.16
CA PRO A 6 -34.74 15.98 -43.72
C PRO A 6 -33.47 15.92 -44.59
N ARG A 7 -32.33 15.76 -43.92
CA ARG A 7 -30.99 15.61 -44.50
C ARG A 7 -30.84 14.17 -45.03
N PRO A 8 -30.35 13.93 -46.26
CA PRO A 8 -30.09 12.58 -46.74
C PRO A 8 -28.99 11.93 -45.88
N LEU A 9 -29.29 10.76 -45.34
CA LEU A 9 -28.39 9.93 -44.52
C LEU A 9 -27.60 8.98 -45.42
N ASP A 10 -26.82 9.52 -46.35
CA ASP A 10 -26.07 8.68 -47.31
C ASP A 10 -24.61 8.40 -46.92
N ASP A 11 -24.14 8.82 -45.73
CA ASP A 11 -22.73 8.63 -45.33
C ASP A 11 -22.51 7.93 -43.98
N ALA A 12 -23.43 7.09 -43.53
CA ALA A 12 -23.24 6.29 -42.32
C ALA A 12 -22.70 4.89 -42.65
N VAL A 13 -21.37 4.81 -42.81
CA VAL A 13 -20.52 3.76 -42.24
C VAL A 13 -21.01 2.32 -42.51
N GLN A 14 -20.60 1.80 -43.66
CA GLN A 14 -20.36 0.36 -43.79
C GLN A 14 -19.06 0.01 -43.03
N ASP A 15 -19.17 -0.26 -41.74
CA ASP A 15 -18.20 -1.06 -40.97
C ASP A 15 -19.01 -1.89 -39.97
N GLY A 16 -18.69 -3.17 -39.86
CA GLY A 16 -19.55 -4.17 -39.23
C GLY A 16 -19.91 -3.87 -37.76
N PRO A 17 -21.12 -4.24 -37.29
CA PRO A 17 -21.55 -4.06 -35.90
C PRO A 17 -20.63 -4.70 -34.85
N HIS A 18 -19.76 -5.63 -35.26
CA HIS A 18 -18.88 -6.38 -34.37
C HIS A 18 -17.53 -5.70 -34.10
N ASP A 19 -17.02 -4.90 -35.04
CA ASP A 19 -15.70 -4.25 -34.89
C ASP A 19 -15.75 -3.08 -33.90
N GLY A 20 -16.86 -2.34 -33.87
CA GLY A 20 -17.08 -1.25 -32.90
C GLY A 20 -17.31 -1.72 -31.46
N VAL A 21 -17.96 -2.87 -31.28
CA VAL A 21 -18.23 -3.44 -29.94
C VAL A 21 -16.95 -4.01 -29.32
N LEU A 22 -16.13 -4.73 -30.09
CA LEU A 22 -14.85 -5.22 -29.61
C LEU A 22 -13.86 -4.07 -29.31
N ALA A 23 -13.83 -3.04 -30.14
CA ALA A 23 -13.00 -1.86 -29.90
C ALA A 23 -13.43 -1.04 -28.67
N SER A 24 -14.75 -0.94 -28.42
CA SER A 24 -15.27 -0.26 -27.23
C SER A 24 -15.05 -1.07 -25.94
N LEU A 25 -15.22 -2.40 -25.99
CA LEU A 25 -14.88 -3.29 -24.87
C LEU A 25 -13.38 -3.28 -24.55
N GLY A 26 -12.51 -3.28 -25.57
CA GLY A 26 -11.07 -3.15 -25.37
C GLY A 26 -10.69 -1.82 -24.72
N ARG A 27 -11.36 -0.71 -25.11
CA ARG A 27 -11.16 0.61 -24.50
C ARG A 27 -11.68 0.67 -23.05
N LEU A 28 -12.79 0.01 -22.76
CA LEU A 28 -13.32 -0.14 -21.40
C LEU A 28 -12.37 -0.95 -20.51
N ALA A 29 -11.89 -2.09 -21.01
CA ALA A 29 -10.93 -2.94 -20.30
C ALA A 29 -9.61 -2.20 -20.04
N GLN A 30 -9.13 -1.41 -21.00
CA GLN A 30 -7.95 -0.57 -20.81
C GLN A 30 -8.17 0.50 -19.74
N LEU A 31 -9.33 1.16 -19.74
CA LEU A 31 -9.70 2.15 -18.71
C LEU A 31 -9.83 1.52 -17.32
N GLU A 32 -10.43 0.34 -17.20
CA GLU A 32 -10.47 -0.42 -15.94
C GLU A 32 -9.07 -0.84 -15.47
N LEU A 33 -8.20 -1.23 -16.40
CA LEU A 33 -6.82 -1.60 -16.09
C LEU A 33 -6.01 -0.38 -15.60
N GLU A 34 -6.16 0.77 -16.25
CA GLU A 34 -5.51 2.02 -15.85
C GLU A 34 -6.02 2.49 -14.48
N LEU A 35 -7.32 2.36 -14.21
CA LEU A 35 -7.88 2.65 -12.89
C LEU A 35 -7.37 1.67 -11.82
N GLY A 36 -7.33 0.38 -12.14
CA GLY A 36 -6.85 -0.67 -11.24
C GLY A 36 -5.36 -0.50 -10.89
N LEU A 37 -4.54 -0.10 -11.86
CA LEU A 37 -3.12 0.22 -11.63
C LEU A 37 -2.94 1.46 -10.76
N ALA A 38 -3.73 2.51 -11.00
CA ALA A 38 -3.69 3.72 -10.18
C ALA A 38 -4.09 3.44 -8.73
N GLU A 39 -5.12 2.63 -8.52
CA GLU A 39 -5.58 2.24 -7.18
C GLU A 39 -4.55 1.34 -6.49
N THR A 40 -4.00 0.34 -7.20
CA THR A 40 -2.95 -0.53 -6.67
C THR A 40 -1.70 0.25 -6.24
N ARG A 41 -1.29 1.26 -7.05
CA ARG A 41 -0.16 2.12 -6.69
C ARG A 41 -0.45 2.94 -5.43
N ARG A 42 -1.67 3.47 -5.27
CA ARG A 42 -2.07 4.20 -4.06
C ARG A 42 -2.04 3.31 -2.83
N VAL A 43 -2.55 2.09 -2.95
CA VAL A 43 -2.52 1.08 -1.87
C VAL A 43 -1.07 0.73 -1.52
N LEU A 44 -0.21 0.45 -2.50
CA LEU A 44 1.19 0.10 -2.28
C LEU A 44 1.97 1.24 -1.61
N VAL A 45 1.82 2.48 -2.08
CA VAL A 45 2.48 3.65 -1.48
C VAL A 45 1.99 3.86 -0.05
N THR A 46 0.68 3.73 0.20
CA THR A 46 0.12 3.86 1.54
C THR A 46 0.65 2.78 2.49
N ALA A 47 0.72 1.53 2.03
CA ALA A 47 1.27 0.43 2.80
C ALA A 47 2.76 0.63 3.09
N ALA A 48 3.53 1.10 2.10
CA ALA A 48 4.95 1.41 2.27
C ALA A 48 5.19 2.53 3.28
N ILE A 49 4.39 3.60 3.23
CA ILE A 49 4.44 4.70 4.21
C ILE A 49 4.11 4.17 5.61
N ALA A 50 3.02 3.42 5.76
CA ALA A 50 2.64 2.86 7.05
C ALA A 50 3.74 1.95 7.61
N ALA A 51 4.30 1.05 6.79
CA ALA A 51 5.43 0.21 7.18
C ALA A 51 6.66 1.03 7.59
N GLY A 52 7.01 2.07 6.84
CA GLY A 52 8.11 2.97 7.18
C GLY A 52 7.89 3.67 8.52
N VAL A 53 6.69 4.20 8.76
CA VAL A 53 6.29 4.83 10.03
C VAL A 53 6.36 3.81 11.17
N ALA A 54 5.90 2.57 10.96
CA ALA A 54 5.98 1.52 11.97
C ALA A 54 7.42 1.20 12.38
N VAL A 55 8.33 1.09 11.42
CA VAL A 55 9.76 0.82 11.71
C VAL A 55 10.36 1.94 12.54
N VAL A 56 10.16 3.20 12.14
CA VAL A 56 10.68 4.36 12.89
C VAL A 56 10.06 4.41 14.29
N ALA A 57 8.75 4.24 14.40
CA ALA A 57 8.05 4.24 15.68
C ALA A 57 8.53 3.11 16.60
N ALA A 58 8.81 1.91 16.07
CA ALA A 58 9.36 0.81 16.86
C ALA A 58 10.75 1.16 17.43
N VAL A 59 11.63 1.76 16.63
CA VAL A 59 12.95 2.20 17.09
C VAL A 59 12.81 3.27 18.18
N LEU A 60 11.93 4.25 18.00
CA LEU A 60 11.66 5.28 19.00
C LEU A 60 11.07 4.70 20.30
N ALA A 61 10.17 3.71 20.20
CA ALA A 61 9.62 3.03 21.38
C ALA A 61 10.72 2.31 22.17
N ILE A 62 11.62 1.60 21.49
CA ILE A 62 12.75 0.92 22.14
C ILE A 62 13.65 1.95 22.83
N ALA A 63 14.02 3.03 22.14
CA ALA A 63 14.83 4.09 22.72
C ALA A 63 14.16 4.73 23.95
N ALA A 64 12.85 4.99 23.87
CA ALA A 64 12.06 5.52 24.97
C ALA A 64 12.02 4.58 26.17
N VAL A 65 11.88 3.26 25.95
CA VAL A 65 11.97 2.25 27.02
C VAL A 65 13.33 2.29 27.70
N VAL A 66 14.42 2.37 26.94
CA VAL A 66 15.78 2.50 27.50
C VAL A 66 15.90 3.75 28.38
N VAL A 67 15.37 4.89 27.94
CA VAL A 67 15.35 6.13 28.72
C VAL A 67 14.51 5.99 29.99
N LEU A 68 13.35 5.34 29.92
CA LEU A 68 12.50 5.09 31.09
C LEU A 68 13.17 4.15 32.10
N VAL A 69 13.89 3.12 31.62
CA VAL A 69 14.70 2.26 32.48
C VAL A 69 15.78 3.08 33.16
N ALA A 70 16.52 3.92 32.43
CA ALA A 70 17.51 4.82 33.03
C ALA A 70 16.88 5.76 34.08
N ALA A 71 15.68 6.29 33.80
CA ALA A 71 14.93 7.12 34.73
C ALA A 71 14.52 6.37 36.02
N ALA A 72 14.19 5.07 35.91
CA ALA A 72 13.85 4.23 37.06
C ALA A 72 15.07 3.98 37.97
N PHE A 73 16.27 3.93 37.42
CA PHE A 73 17.51 3.75 38.18
C PHE A 73 18.13 5.08 38.68
N ALA A 74 17.81 6.22 38.07
CA ALA A 74 18.35 7.52 38.45
C ALA A 74 18.21 7.90 39.95
N PRO A 75 17.10 7.58 40.66
CA PRO A 75 16.98 7.84 42.10
C PRO A 75 18.04 7.15 42.97
N LEU A 76 18.62 6.03 42.52
CA LEU A 76 19.68 5.32 43.26
C LEU A 76 21.00 6.09 43.29
N PHE A 77 21.15 7.06 42.38
CA PHE A 77 22.34 7.90 42.24
C PHE A 77 22.07 9.36 42.62
N ASP A 78 20.94 9.64 43.26
CA ASP A 78 20.47 10.99 43.61
C ASP A 78 20.40 11.94 42.38
N ALA A 79 20.17 11.35 41.20
CA ALA A 79 20.08 12.09 39.94
C ALA A 79 18.64 12.52 39.64
N ALA A 80 18.50 13.69 39.01
CA ALA A 80 17.19 14.18 38.58
C ALA A 80 16.57 13.24 37.54
N TRP A 81 15.43 12.62 37.84
CA TRP A 81 14.79 11.62 36.99
C TRP A 81 13.55 12.14 36.24
N GLN A 82 12.96 13.24 36.72
CA GLN A 82 11.68 13.77 36.24
C GLN A 82 11.71 14.10 34.74
N HIS A 83 12.79 14.72 34.27
CA HIS A 83 12.96 15.08 32.86
C HIS A 83 13.12 13.84 31.96
N LEU A 84 13.75 12.77 32.46
CA LEU A 84 13.88 11.51 31.74
C LEU A 84 12.53 10.81 31.60
N VAL A 85 11.70 10.82 32.65
CA VAL A 85 10.34 10.26 32.59
C VAL A 85 9.45 11.06 31.64
N ILE A 86 9.52 12.38 31.66
CA ILE A 86 8.72 13.22 30.75
C ILE A 86 9.15 13.00 29.30
N ALA A 87 10.45 13.04 29.02
CA ALA A 87 10.97 12.86 27.66
C ALA A 87 10.75 11.43 27.15
N GLY A 88 11.13 10.42 27.94
CA GLY A 88 10.97 9.01 27.59
C GLY A 88 9.50 8.61 27.52
N GLY A 89 8.68 8.99 28.50
CA GLY A 89 7.26 8.70 28.52
C GLY A 89 6.50 9.38 27.37
N GLY A 90 6.78 10.66 27.12
CA GLY A 90 6.19 11.39 25.99
C GLY A 90 6.55 10.75 24.64
N LEU A 91 7.82 10.42 24.43
CA LEU A 91 8.27 9.75 23.22
C LEU A 91 7.65 8.35 23.07
N PHE A 92 7.55 7.59 24.17
CA PHE A 92 6.92 6.28 24.17
C PHE A 92 5.45 6.35 23.76
N LEU A 93 4.70 7.30 24.29
CA LEU A 93 3.28 7.50 23.94
C LEU A 93 3.12 7.87 22.46
N LEU A 94 3.96 8.76 21.93
CA LEU A 94 3.94 9.13 20.51
C LEU A 94 4.26 7.92 19.62
N ALA A 95 5.28 7.14 19.99
CA ALA A 95 5.66 5.94 19.27
C ALA A 95 4.53 4.88 19.31
N ALA A 96 3.91 4.67 20.46
CA ALA A 96 2.78 3.75 20.62
C ALA A 96 1.58 4.18 19.78
N ALA A 97 1.25 5.48 19.75
CA ALA A 97 0.19 6.02 18.91
C ALA A 97 0.49 5.83 17.41
N ALA A 98 1.74 6.07 16.98
CA ALA A 98 2.16 5.86 15.61
C ALA A 98 2.10 4.38 15.19
N LEU A 99 2.50 3.45 16.08
CA LEU A 99 2.37 2.01 15.85
C LEU A 99 0.91 1.57 15.76
N ALA A 100 0.05 2.05 16.67
CA ALA A 100 -1.38 1.76 16.65
C ALA A 100 -2.03 2.28 15.36
N TRP A 101 -1.70 3.51 14.95
CA TRP A 101 -2.15 4.09 13.69
C TRP A 101 -1.68 3.26 12.50
N SER A 102 -0.42 2.85 12.47
CA SER A 102 0.10 2.01 11.39
C SER A 102 -0.56 0.64 11.34
N ALA A 103 -0.78 0.00 12.48
CA ALA A 103 -1.45 -1.30 12.56
C ALA A 103 -2.91 -1.19 12.10
N TRP A 104 -3.63 -0.17 12.57
CA TRP A 104 -4.98 0.10 12.11
C TRP A 104 -5.02 0.37 10.61
N ARG A 105 -4.07 1.14 10.07
CA ARG A 105 -4.01 1.44 8.64
C ARG A 105 -3.74 0.20 7.81
N LEU A 106 -2.79 -0.65 8.22
CA LEU A 106 -2.42 -1.87 7.51
C LEU A 106 -3.51 -2.96 7.57
N THR A 107 -4.28 -3.01 8.65
CA THR A 107 -5.43 -3.93 8.80
C THR A 107 -6.69 -3.43 8.09
N SER A 108 -6.84 -2.11 7.96
CA SER A 108 -7.94 -1.49 7.21
C SER A 108 -7.72 -1.49 5.70
N LEU A 109 -6.49 -1.77 5.24
CA LEU A 109 -6.26 -2.15 3.85
C LEU A 109 -6.83 -3.56 3.68
N GLU A 110 -7.95 -3.71 2.95
CA GLU A 110 -8.48 -5.01 2.56
C GLU A 110 -7.39 -5.76 1.78
N TRP A 111 -6.74 -6.72 2.43
CA TRP A 111 -5.74 -7.56 1.79
C TRP A 111 -6.42 -8.37 0.69
N PRO A 112 -6.09 -8.17 -0.59
CA PRO A 112 -6.67 -8.97 -1.64
C PRO A 112 -6.13 -10.39 -1.46
N ARG A 113 -6.99 -11.32 -1.02
CA ARG A 113 -6.61 -12.73 -0.81
C ARG A 113 -6.00 -13.36 -2.07
N LEU A 114 -6.38 -12.86 -3.24
CA LEU A 114 -5.86 -13.26 -4.56
C LEU A 114 -4.39 -12.84 -4.77
N THR A 115 -3.94 -11.69 -4.26
CA THR A 115 -2.52 -11.27 -4.37
C THR A 115 -1.58 -12.11 -3.52
N LEU A 116 -2.02 -12.62 -2.37
CA LEU A 116 -1.21 -13.53 -1.55
C LEU A 116 -0.99 -14.88 -2.25
N GLN A 117 -2.02 -15.38 -2.95
CA GLN A 117 -1.94 -16.62 -3.70
C GLN A 117 -1.04 -16.46 -4.94
N SER A 118 -1.16 -15.33 -5.66
CA SER A 118 -0.27 -14.97 -6.77
C SER A 118 1.18 -14.78 -6.33
N LEU A 119 1.41 -14.15 -5.17
CA LEU A 119 2.76 -13.98 -4.63
C LEU A 119 3.38 -15.32 -4.21
N ALA A 120 2.59 -16.23 -3.65
CA ALA A 120 3.02 -17.59 -3.33
C ALA A 120 3.30 -18.43 -4.59
N GLU A 121 2.57 -18.22 -5.68
CA GLU A 121 2.85 -18.82 -7.00
C GLU A 121 4.13 -18.27 -7.62
N ASN A 122 4.30 -16.95 -7.61
CA ASN A 122 5.52 -16.31 -8.08
C ASN A 122 6.73 -16.74 -7.25
N TRP A 123 6.56 -16.92 -5.94
CA TRP A 123 7.63 -17.42 -5.08
C TRP A 123 8.02 -18.86 -5.39
N ARG A 124 7.02 -19.74 -5.61
CA ARG A 124 7.27 -21.13 -6.05
C ARG A 124 7.97 -21.18 -7.40
N TRP A 125 7.59 -20.32 -8.34
CA TRP A 125 8.24 -20.21 -9.65
C TRP A 125 9.69 -19.71 -9.52
N LEU A 126 9.92 -18.69 -8.69
CA LEU A 126 11.25 -18.15 -8.43
C LEU A 126 12.17 -19.20 -7.78
N GLU A 127 11.65 -19.95 -6.82
CA GLU A 127 12.38 -21.03 -6.14
C GLU A 127 12.73 -22.17 -7.11
N ALA A 128 11.78 -22.57 -7.96
CA ALA A 128 12.03 -23.55 -9.02
C ALA A 128 13.10 -23.07 -10.00
N GLN A 129 13.12 -21.77 -10.31
CA GLN A 129 14.07 -21.17 -11.24
C GLN A 129 15.48 -21.02 -10.64
N MET A 130 15.59 -20.74 -9.35
CA MET A 130 16.89 -20.78 -8.66
C MET A 130 17.42 -22.21 -8.58
N ARG A 131 16.55 -23.18 -8.29
CA ARG A 131 16.93 -24.59 -8.18
C ARG A 131 17.37 -25.16 -9.53
N SER A 132 16.69 -24.83 -10.63
CA SER A 132 17.07 -25.26 -11.98
C SER A 132 18.43 -24.68 -12.41
N ARG A 133 18.73 -23.43 -12.06
CA ARG A 133 20.04 -22.79 -12.33
C ARG A 133 21.17 -23.36 -11.47
N LEU A 134 20.88 -23.86 -10.28
CA LEU A 134 21.85 -24.54 -9.42
C LEU A 134 22.15 -25.98 -9.87
N THR A 135 21.19 -26.68 -10.48
CA THR A 135 21.37 -28.06 -11.00
C THR A 135 21.99 -28.11 -12.40
N LEU A 136 22.11 -26.97 -13.09
CA LEU A 136 22.74 -26.85 -14.42
C LEU A 136 24.26 -26.61 -14.36
N ARG A 137 24.89 -26.80 -13.19
CA ARG A 137 26.32 -26.57 -12.96
C ARG A 137 27.05 -27.85 -12.59
#